data_AF-A0A1E5XMI1-F1
#
_entry.id   AF-A0A1E5XMI1-F1
#
_cell.length_a   1.000
_cell.length_b   1.000
_cell.length_c   1.000
_cell.angle_alpha   90.00
_cell.angle_beta   90.00
_cell.angle_gamma   90.00
#
_symmetry.space_group_name_H-M   'P 1'
#
loop_
_entity.id
_entity.type
_entity.pdbx_description
1 polymer ?
#
loop_
_entity_poly.entity_id
_entity_poly.type
_entity_poly.pdbx_seq_one_letter_code
_entity_poly.pdbx_strand_id
1 'polypeptide(L)'
;MTPQTPAQERFRSLVTMTKSVAREHLIKEADYVNTKWFEYRYTDPYSATILFGRHYNAALRRFVEKYINIDFGPHVRGVDIPATAPSREFTQLWVARQHADEVQLPYDQYISHCLEFAVGRSGRKVAAPRPNQLRPTHKSDIAWKFKFAEKFDDYEVTFTSRLSSFQQLRVENYHSLPAQRGQFEHMKQIAAMGRQSWLRTAEHWSVELRLLPLRAFRTELSIDQMRGIVVDARRVKGGLTSTATALSKSSVALWQSCFGVPGAQRECAPCCGCPQAEACGKMAELVIKAVARDTGTEDPILEAKRAAGRARTRKSRQKAKAAGALSITAGAQEL
;
A
#
# COMPACT_ATOMS: atom_id res chain seq x y z
N MET A 1 -30.62 -7.78 2.79
CA MET A 1 -29.60 -6.70 2.87
C MET A 1 -29.35 -6.22 1.45
N THR A 2 -29.57 -4.94 1.15
CA THR A 2 -29.33 -4.39 -0.18
C THR A 2 -27.84 -4.46 -0.52
N PRO A 3 -27.43 -4.93 -1.72
CA PRO A 3 -26.04 -4.97 -2.10
C PRO A 3 -25.44 -3.56 -2.05
N GLN A 4 -24.27 -3.43 -1.40
CA GLN A 4 -23.58 -2.14 -1.28
C GLN A 4 -22.93 -1.78 -2.61
N THR A 5 -22.93 -0.49 -2.94
CA THR A 5 -22.19 -0.01 -4.11
C THR A 5 -20.69 0.08 -3.80
N PRO A 6 -19.79 -0.01 -4.80
CA PRO A 6 -18.35 0.14 -4.59
C PRO A 6 -17.95 1.44 -3.87
N ALA A 7 -18.70 2.53 -4.10
CA ALA A 7 -18.51 3.79 -3.40
C ALA A 7 -18.81 3.68 -1.89
N GLN A 8 -19.90 2.98 -1.54
CA GLN A 8 -20.31 2.75 -0.15
C GLN A 8 -19.30 1.84 0.57
N GLU A 9 -18.81 0.80 -0.09
CA GLU A 9 -17.77 -0.07 0.44
C GLU A 9 -16.48 0.71 0.71
N ARG A 10 -16.04 1.53 -0.26
CA ARG A 10 -14.88 2.40 -0.06
C ARG A 10 -15.06 3.33 1.14
N PHE A 11 -16.20 4.02 1.21
CA PHE A 11 -16.48 4.92 2.32
C PHE A 11 -16.42 4.20 3.68
N ARG A 12 -17.01 3.02 3.76
CA ARG A 12 -16.97 2.18 4.96
C ARG A 12 -15.54 1.77 5.32
N SER A 13 -14.75 1.31 4.36
CA SER A 13 -13.34 0.97 4.56
C SER A 13 -12.54 2.16 5.11
N LEU A 14 -12.77 3.37 4.57
CA LEU A 14 -12.13 4.59 5.04
C LEU A 14 -12.53 4.92 6.49
N VAL A 15 -13.82 4.83 6.83
CA VAL A 15 -14.29 5.03 8.21
C VAL A 15 -13.68 3.99 9.16
N THR A 16 -13.65 2.71 8.77
CA THR A 16 -13.11 1.63 9.60
C THR A 16 -11.61 1.81 9.84
N MET A 17 -10.80 2.11 8.81
CA MET A 17 -9.36 2.32 9.02
C MET A 17 -9.08 3.56 9.88
N THR A 18 -9.85 4.65 9.73
CA THR A 18 -9.64 5.88 10.52
C THR A 18 -9.96 5.66 12.00
N LYS A 19 -10.86 4.73 12.32
CA LYS A 19 -11.11 4.32 13.71
C LYS A 19 -10.03 3.43 14.29
N SER A 20 -9.31 2.67 13.45
CA SER A 20 -8.45 1.57 13.91
C SER A 20 -6.95 1.85 13.79
N VAL A 21 -6.55 2.84 12.98
CA VAL A 21 -5.15 3.13 12.66
C VAL A 21 -4.83 4.58 12.95
N ALA A 22 -3.70 4.83 13.61
CA ALA A 22 -3.27 6.17 13.98
C ALA A 22 -3.08 7.07 12.74
N ARG A 23 -3.48 8.34 12.87
CA ARG A 23 -3.38 9.35 11.80
C ARG A 23 -1.98 9.44 11.19
N GLU A 24 -0.93 9.33 12.00
CA GLU A 24 0.48 9.35 11.57
C GLU A 24 0.86 8.26 10.54
N HIS A 25 0.11 7.16 10.49
CA HIS A 25 0.26 6.13 9.46
C HIS A 25 -0.61 6.43 8.24
N LEU A 26 -1.85 6.91 8.44
CA LEU A 26 -2.79 7.21 7.36
C LEU A 26 -2.27 8.30 6.41
N ILE A 27 -1.64 9.35 6.93
CA ILE A 27 -1.13 10.46 6.11
C ILE A 27 -0.05 10.04 5.11
N LYS A 28 0.60 8.89 5.33
CA LYS A 28 1.64 8.35 4.45
C LYS A 28 1.07 7.66 3.21
N GLU A 29 -0.22 7.33 3.17
CA GLU A 29 -0.83 6.66 2.02
C GLU A 29 -0.70 7.47 0.71
N ALA A 30 -0.61 8.79 0.81
CA ALA A 30 -0.33 9.63 -0.35
C ALA A 30 1.07 9.40 -0.93
N ASP A 31 2.09 9.14 -0.09
CA ASP A 31 3.47 8.94 -0.53
C ASP A 31 3.60 7.66 -1.37
N TYR A 32 2.82 6.65 -1.01
CA TYR A 32 2.92 5.33 -1.62
C TYR A 32 2.14 5.19 -2.92
N VAL A 33 1.36 6.18 -3.37
CA VAL A 33 0.54 6.03 -4.59
C VAL A 33 1.37 5.74 -5.85
N ASN A 34 2.61 6.25 -5.89
CA ASN A 34 3.51 6.09 -7.03
C ASN A 34 4.46 4.90 -6.89
N THR A 35 4.77 4.48 -5.66
CA THR A 35 5.70 3.37 -5.40
C THR A 35 4.97 2.07 -5.13
N LYS A 36 3.71 2.09 -4.69
CA LYS A 36 2.90 0.90 -4.46
C LYS A 36 2.88 0.00 -5.68
N TRP A 37 2.89 -1.32 -5.47
CA TRP A 37 2.74 -2.28 -6.55
C TRP A 37 1.45 -2.00 -7.35
N PHE A 38 1.56 -1.97 -8.67
CA PHE A 38 0.53 -1.47 -9.58
C PHE A 38 -0.86 -2.07 -9.34
N GLU A 39 -0.95 -3.38 -9.05
CA GLU A 39 -2.21 -4.09 -8.82
C GLU A 39 -2.98 -3.52 -7.63
N TYR A 40 -2.28 -2.91 -6.67
CA TYR A 40 -2.85 -2.40 -5.44
C TYR A 40 -3.12 -0.89 -5.46
N ARG A 41 -2.73 -0.17 -6.53
CA ARG A 41 -2.82 1.30 -6.60
C ARG A 41 -4.24 1.85 -6.61
N TYR A 42 -5.22 1.02 -6.95
CA TYR A 42 -6.65 1.37 -6.92
C TYR A 42 -7.40 0.64 -5.80
N THR A 43 -6.70 -0.14 -4.99
CA THR A 43 -7.25 -0.81 -3.81
C THR A 43 -7.15 0.12 -2.61
N ASP A 44 -8.22 0.26 -1.84
CA ASP A 44 -8.18 1.10 -0.64
C ASP A 44 -7.19 0.54 0.42
N PRO A 45 -6.63 1.38 1.29
CA PRO A 45 -5.56 0.96 2.20
C PRO A 45 -6.01 -0.11 3.20
N TYR A 46 -7.29 -0.11 3.59
CA TYR A 46 -7.85 -1.11 4.50
C TYR A 46 -7.91 -2.47 3.82
N SER A 47 -8.50 -2.55 2.63
CA SER A 47 -8.55 -3.77 1.82
C SER A 47 -7.16 -4.27 1.44
N ALA A 48 -6.23 -3.37 1.11
CA ALA A 48 -4.84 -3.71 0.86
C ALA A 48 -4.16 -4.31 2.09
N THR A 49 -4.48 -3.82 3.29
CA THR A 49 -3.94 -4.37 4.56
C THR A 49 -4.53 -5.74 4.88
N ILE A 50 -5.81 -5.97 4.61
CA ILE A 50 -6.43 -7.30 4.72
C ILE A 50 -5.76 -8.27 3.75
N LEU A 51 -5.56 -7.86 2.49
CA LEU A 51 -4.87 -8.68 1.49
C LEU A 51 -3.45 -9.03 1.94
N PHE A 52 -2.70 -8.04 2.43
CA PHE A 52 -1.36 -8.25 2.98
C PHE A 52 -1.39 -9.26 4.14
N GLY A 53 -2.33 -9.13 5.07
CA GLY A 53 -2.51 -10.07 6.18
C GLY A 53 -2.82 -11.50 5.71
N ARG A 54 -3.63 -11.68 4.66
CA ARG A 54 -3.89 -13.01 4.07
C ARG A 54 -2.62 -13.62 3.50
N HIS A 55 -1.83 -12.84 2.75
CA HIS A 55 -0.53 -13.30 2.24
C HIS A 55 0.44 -13.61 3.38
N TYR A 56 0.45 -12.80 4.45
CA TYR A 56 1.28 -13.05 5.63
C TYR A 56 0.93 -14.37 6.30
N ASN A 57 -0.35 -14.60 6.60
CA ASN A 57 -0.79 -15.83 7.24
C ASN A 57 -0.48 -17.06 6.37
N ALA A 58 -0.65 -16.97 5.05
CA ALA A 58 -0.31 -18.04 4.13
C ALA A 58 1.20 -18.30 4.02
N ALA A 59 2.03 -17.25 4.01
CA ALA A 59 3.48 -17.37 3.96
C ALA A 59 4.05 -17.88 5.29
N LEU A 60 3.47 -17.46 6.42
CA LEU A 60 3.83 -17.92 7.75
C LEU A 60 3.62 -19.43 7.91
N ARG A 61 2.48 -19.97 7.47
CA ARG A 61 2.24 -21.43 7.50
C ARG A 61 3.28 -22.19 6.71
N ARG A 62 3.50 -21.78 5.45
CA ARG A 62 4.54 -22.35 4.57
C ARG A 62 5.94 -22.25 5.17
N PHE A 63 6.25 -21.15 5.84
CA PHE A 63 7.52 -20.95 6.53
C PHE A 63 7.70 -21.94 7.67
N VAL A 64 6.68 -22.11 8.51
CA VAL A 64 6.72 -23.08 9.63
C VAL A 64 6.87 -24.50 9.09
N GLU A 65 6.11 -24.87 8.06
CA GLU A 65 6.20 -26.19 7.42
C GLU A 65 7.61 -26.48 6.90
N LYS A 66 8.22 -25.51 6.23
CA LYS A 66 9.52 -25.66 5.56
C LYS A 66 10.71 -25.64 6.51
N TYR A 67 10.67 -24.82 7.56
CA TYR A 67 11.87 -24.52 8.37
C TYR A 67 11.78 -24.96 9.83
N ILE A 68 10.58 -25.21 10.35
CA ILE A 68 10.36 -25.58 11.75
C ILE A 68 9.87 -27.02 11.84
N ASN A 69 8.64 -27.28 11.37
CA ASN A 69 8.02 -28.60 11.35
C ASN A 69 6.81 -28.59 10.41
N ILE A 70 6.74 -29.59 9.52
CA ILE A 70 5.64 -29.82 8.58
C ILE A 70 4.28 -29.96 9.28
N ASP A 71 4.24 -30.63 10.43
CA ASP A 71 2.98 -30.92 11.13
C ASP A 71 2.41 -29.70 11.87
N PHE A 72 3.24 -28.69 12.15
CA PHE A 72 2.79 -27.49 12.85
C PHE A 72 2.15 -26.45 11.93
N GLY A 73 2.40 -26.50 10.62
CA GLY A 73 1.86 -25.56 9.62
C GLY A 73 0.36 -25.32 9.71
N PRO A 74 -0.47 -26.38 9.65
CA PRO A 74 -1.93 -26.26 9.73
C PRO A 74 -2.44 -25.63 11.03
N HIS A 75 -1.65 -25.72 12.12
CA HIS A 75 -2.04 -25.24 13.45
C HIS A 75 -1.52 -23.82 13.77
N VAL A 76 -0.72 -23.21 12.87
CA VAL A 76 -0.21 -21.85 13.10
C VAL A 76 -1.36 -20.84 13.02
N ARG A 77 -1.62 -20.19 14.16
CA ARG A 77 -2.44 -18.97 14.21
C ARG A 77 -1.59 -17.79 13.76
N GLY A 78 -1.99 -17.17 12.66
CA GLY A 78 -1.39 -15.95 12.14
C GLY A 78 -1.94 -14.71 12.86
N VAL A 79 -2.03 -13.60 12.14
CA VAL A 79 -2.67 -12.38 12.63
C VAL A 79 -4.16 -12.40 12.32
N ASP A 80 -4.97 -11.96 13.28
CA ASP A 80 -6.42 -11.86 13.11
C ASP A 80 -6.79 -10.71 12.14
N ILE A 81 -7.56 -11.05 11.10
CA ILE A 81 -8.08 -10.12 10.09
C ILE A 81 -9.52 -10.50 9.70
N PRO A 82 -10.41 -9.54 9.39
CA PRO A 82 -10.20 -8.09 9.48
C PRO A 82 -10.26 -7.58 10.93
N ALA A 83 -9.57 -6.48 11.21
CA ALA A 83 -9.72 -5.80 12.50
C ALA A 83 -10.93 -4.86 12.46
N THR A 84 -11.89 -5.09 13.37
CA THR A 84 -13.08 -4.24 13.56
C THR A 84 -12.87 -3.16 14.62
N ALA A 85 -11.76 -3.22 15.35
CA ALA A 85 -11.37 -2.30 16.41
C ALA A 85 -9.86 -2.02 16.34
N PRO A 86 -9.36 -0.98 17.01
CA PRO A 86 -7.92 -0.73 17.12
C PRO A 86 -7.19 -1.95 17.65
N SER A 87 -6.26 -2.49 16.87
CA SER A 87 -5.44 -3.62 17.29
C SER A 87 -3.97 -3.37 16.98
N ARG A 88 -3.11 -3.79 17.91
CA ARG A 88 -1.67 -3.71 17.73
C ARG A 88 -1.25 -4.49 16.49
N GLU A 89 -1.78 -5.69 16.31
CA GLU A 89 -1.41 -6.58 15.21
C GLU A 89 -1.82 -6.02 13.84
N PHE A 90 -3.02 -5.43 13.74
CA PHE A 90 -3.47 -4.78 12.50
C PHE A 90 -2.61 -3.56 12.17
N THR A 91 -2.21 -2.78 13.19
CA THR A 91 -1.26 -1.68 13.00
C THR A 91 0.11 -2.20 12.52
N GLN A 92 0.57 -3.34 13.05
CA GLN A 92 1.81 -3.96 12.58
C GLN A 92 1.71 -4.42 11.12
N LEU A 93 0.59 -5.03 10.71
CA LEU A 93 0.32 -5.36 9.31
C LEU A 93 0.29 -4.11 8.44
N TRP A 94 -0.36 -3.04 8.89
CA TRP A 94 -0.45 -1.78 8.16
C TRP A 94 0.93 -1.20 7.86
N VAL A 95 1.79 -1.12 8.88
CA VAL A 95 3.16 -0.59 8.74
C VAL A 95 4.01 -1.50 7.86
N ALA A 96 3.89 -2.82 7.99
CA ALA A 96 4.61 -3.77 7.15
C ALA A 96 4.20 -3.65 5.67
N ARG A 97 2.90 -3.53 5.41
CA ARG A 97 2.33 -3.29 4.07
C ARG A 97 2.82 -1.97 3.47
N GLN A 98 2.87 -0.90 4.26
CA GLN A 98 3.41 0.39 3.80
C GLN A 98 4.87 0.26 3.35
N HIS A 99 5.69 -0.53 4.05
CA HIS A 99 7.04 -0.83 3.61
C HIS A 99 7.07 -1.65 2.32
N ALA A 100 6.18 -2.63 2.14
CA ALA A 100 6.07 -3.36 0.87
C ALA A 100 5.69 -2.43 -0.30
N ASP A 101 4.80 -1.46 -0.06
CA ASP A 101 4.45 -0.45 -1.06
C ASP A 101 5.61 0.51 -1.35
N GLU A 102 6.40 0.86 -0.35
CA GLU A 102 7.57 1.73 -0.49
C GLU A 102 8.61 1.13 -1.44
N VAL A 103 8.84 -0.19 -1.33
CA VAL A 103 9.79 -0.92 -2.18
C VAL A 103 9.16 -1.47 -3.47
N GLN A 104 7.89 -1.15 -3.74
CA GLN A 104 7.17 -1.54 -4.96
C GLN A 104 7.09 -3.05 -5.20
N LEU A 105 6.69 -3.83 -4.19
CA LEU A 105 6.65 -5.30 -4.32
C LEU A 105 5.26 -5.92 -4.17
N PRO A 106 4.97 -7.01 -4.90
CA PRO A 106 3.85 -7.89 -4.59
C PRO A 106 3.94 -8.36 -3.14
N TYR A 107 2.79 -8.41 -2.45
CA TYR A 107 2.77 -8.69 -1.03
C TYR A 107 3.27 -10.10 -0.68
N ASP A 108 2.93 -11.10 -1.48
CA ASP A 108 3.42 -12.48 -1.33
C ASP A 108 4.94 -12.58 -1.46
N GLN A 109 5.52 -11.91 -2.46
CA GLN A 109 6.95 -11.92 -2.74
C GLN A 109 7.73 -11.17 -1.65
N TYR A 110 7.26 -9.98 -1.27
CA TYR A 110 7.82 -9.20 -0.18
C TYR A 110 7.91 -10.02 1.11
N ILE A 111 6.80 -10.62 1.51
CA ILE A 111 6.71 -11.37 2.77
C ILE A 111 7.61 -12.61 2.70
N SER A 112 7.54 -13.38 1.62
CA SER A 112 8.35 -14.59 1.45
C SER A 112 9.84 -14.26 1.52
N HIS A 113 10.26 -13.19 0.83
CA HIS A 113 11.65 -12.72 0.88
C HIS A 113 12.07 -12.30 2.29
N CYS A 114 11.25 -11.53 3.00
CA CYS A 114 11.55 -11.13 4.39
C CYS A 114 11.70 -12.33 5.33
N LEU A 115 10.82 -13.34 5.21
CA LEU A 115 10.88 -14.55 6.04
C LEU A 115 12.12 -15.39 5.72
N GLU A 116 12.42 -15.62 4.44
CA GLU A 116 13.58 -16.40 4.02
C GLU A 116 14.91 -15.70 4.35
N PHE A 117 14.97 -14.37 4.19
CA PHE A 117 16.13 -13.57 4.56
C PHE A 117 16.42 -13.67 6.06
N ALA A 118 15.38 -13.68 6.91
CA ALA A 118 15.53 -13.83 8.35
C ALA A 118 16.18 -15.18 8.73
N VAL A 119 15.77 -16.28 8.07
CA VAL A 119 16.37 -17.61 8.28
C VAL A 119 17.79 -17.66 7.77
N GLY A 120 18.07 -17.10 6.58
CA GLY A 120 19.43 -17.08 6.02
C GLY A 120 20.44 -16.41 6.94
N ARG A 121 20.03 -15.36 7.68
CA ARG A 121 20.91 -14.61 8.60
C ARG A 121 21.18 -15.31 9.93
N SER A 122 20.28 -16.18 10.37
CA SER A 122 20.28 -16.64 11.78
C SER A 122 20.03 -18.15 11.92
N GLY A 123 20.03 -18.87 10.81
CA GLY A 123 19.77 -20.30 10.74
C GLY A 123 18.34 -20.67 11.10
N ARG A 124 18.09 -21.98 11.25
CA ARG A 124 16.76 -22.55 11.61
C ARG A 124 16.32 -22.26 13.05
N LYS A 125 17.13 -21.55 13.85
CA LYS A 125 16.82 -21.21 15.24
C LYS A 125 15.93 -19.97 15.39
N VAL A 126 15.59 -19.29 14.29
CA VAL A 126 14.79 -18.06 14.34
C VAL A 126 13.30 -18.34 14.28
N ALA A 127 12.59 -17.81 15.28
CA ALA A 127 11.14 -17.69 15.25
C ALA A 127 10.71 -16.82 14.07
N ALA A 128 9.60 -17.18 13.43
CA ALA A 128 9.08 -16.43 12.30
C ALA A 128 8.89 -14.93 12.66
N PRO A 129 9.44 -14.00 11.86
CA PRO A 129 9.25 -12.57 12.07
C PRO A 129 7.78 -12.17 12.15
N ARG A 130 7.44 -11.35 13.15
CA ARG A 130 6.15 -10.64 13.22
C ARG A 130 6.04 -9.61 12.09
N PRO A 131 4.84 -9.13 11.72
CA PRO A 131 4.68 -8.19 10.61
C PRO A 131 5.58 -6.95 10.73
N ASN A 132 5.66 -6.33 11.91
CA ASN A 132 6.51 -5.16 12.13
C ASN A 132 8.03 -5.43 12.06
N GLN A 133 8.43 -6.69 11.94
CA GLN A 133 9.81 -7.12 11.76
C GLN A 133 10.11 -7.50 10.29
N LEU A 134 9.11 -7.47 9.41
CA LEU A 134 9.28 -7.67 7.97
C LEU A 134 9.87 -6.42 7.33
N ARG A 135 11.11 -6.07 7.67
CA ARG A 135 11.86 -5.01 7.01
C ARG A 135 13.35 -5.16 7.31
N PRO A 136 14.24 -4.71 6.43
CA PRO A 136 15.65 -4.66 6.76
C PRO A 136 15.92 -3.66 7.90
N THR A 137 16.98 -3.93 8.65
CA THR A 137 17.62 -2.92 9.50
C THR A 137 18.62 -2.13 8.68
N HIS A 138 19.07 -0.96 9.18
CA HIS A 138 20.14 -0.20 8.53
C HIS A 138 21.39 -1.05 8.24
N LYS A 139 21.70 -2.02 9.12
CA LYS A 139 22.86 -2.91 8.95
C LYS A 139 22.67 -3.98 7.87
N SER A 140 21.42 -4.32 7.54
CA SER A 140 21.08 -5.41 6.64
C SER A 140 20.44 -4.94 5.33
N ASP A 141 20.26 -3.64 5.13
CA ASP A 141 19.55 -3.07 3.98
C ASP A 141 20.21 -3.43 2.64
N ILE A 142 21.53 -3.24 2.54
CA ILE A 142 22.29 -3.58 1.33
C ILE A 142 22.17 -5.06 0.99
N ALA A 143 22.42 -5.94 1.96
CA ALA A 143 22.32 -7.39 1.77
C ALA A 143 20.90 -7.83 1.41
N TRP A 144 19.89 -7.21 2.03
CA TRP A 144 18.48 -7.49 1.76
C TRP A 144 18.10 -7.12 0.32
N LYS A 145 18.53 -5.94 -0.16
CA LYS A 145 18.30 -5.47 -1.53
C LYS A 145 19.04 -6.31 -2.56
N PHE A 146 20.29 -6.69 -2.30
CA PHE A 146 21.06 -7.55 -3.19
C PHE A 146 20.41 -8.93 -3.36
N LYS A 147 20.05 -9.58 -2.24
CA LYS A 147 19.35 -10.87 -2.27
C LYS A 147 17.96 -10.79 -2.87
N PHE A 148 17.37 -9.60 -2.85
CA PHE A 148 16.08 -9.36 -3.48
C PHE A 148 16.22 -9.30 -5.01
N ALA A 149 17.17 -8.50 -5.53
CA ALA A 149 17.42 -8.38 -6.96
C ALA A 149 17.67 -9.75 -7.62
N GLU A 150 18.49 -10.59 -6.99
CA GLU A 150 18.76 -11.97 -7.43
C GLU A 150 17.49 -12.81 -7.68
N LYS A 151 16.40 -12.55 -6.95
CA LYS A 151 15.14 -13.29 -7.07
C LYS A 151 14.11 -12.64 -7.99
N PHE A 152 14.27 -11.36 -8.32
CA PHE A 152 13.16 -10.56 -8.86
C PHE A 152 13.34 -10.16 -10.34
N ASP A 153 14.51 -10.37 -10.92
CA ASP A 153 14.75 -10.10 -12.35
C ASP A 153 13.75 -10.85 -13.27
N ASP A 154 13.31 -12.05 -12.89
CA ASP A 154 12.33 -12.84 -13.66
C ASP A 154 10.88 -12.31 -13.57
N TYR A 155 10.55 -11.51 -12.55
CA TYR A 155 9.19 -11.04 -12.30
C TYR A 155 8.77 -9.90 -13.25
N GLU A 156 9.73 -9.12 -13.77
CA GLU A 156 9.47 -7.98 -14.64
C GLU A 156 8.84 -8.37 -15.99
N VAL A 157 9.17 -9.55 -16.53
CA VAL A 157 8.58 -10.05 -17.78
C VAL A 157 7.13 -10.47 -17.54
N THR A 158 6.85 -11.17 -16.43
CA THR A 158 5.49 -11.59 -16.07
C THR A 158 4.59 -10.38 -15.77
N PHE A 159 5.15 -9.32 -15.19
CA PHE A 159 4.46 -8.08 -14.84
C PHE A 159 3.75 -7.42 -16.01
N THR A 160 4.46 -7.18 -17.12
CA THR A 160 3.94 -6.41 -18.26
C THR A 160 2.75 -7.10 -18.92
N SER A 161 2.75 -8.43 -18.97
CA SER A 161 1.63 -9.22 -19.50
C SER A 161 0.32 -8.99 -18.74
N ARG A 162 0.40 -8.82 -17.41
CA ARG A 162 -0.77 -8.65 -16.53
C ARG A 162 -1.35 -7.25 -16.57
N LEU A 163 -0.55 -6.23 -16.89
CA LEU A 163 -1.01 -4.83 -16.93
C LEU A 163 -2.22 -4.64 -17.85
N SER A 164 -2.27 -5.39 -18.95
CA SER A 164 -3.36 -5.34 -19.94
C SER A 164 -4.75 -5.66 -19.36
N SER A 165 -4.80 -6.39 -18.24
CA SER A 165 -6.04 -6.72 -17.54
C SER A 165 -6.61 -5.56 -16.69
N PHE A 166 -5.80 -4.55 -16.38
CA PHE A 166 -6.20 -3.43 -15.52
C PHE A 166 -6.80 -2.30 -16.35
N GLN A 167 -8.14 -2.20 -16.33
CA GLN A 167 -8.87 -1.18 -17.07
C GLN A 167 -8.39 0.24 -16.75
N GLN A 168 -8.01 0.53 -15.51
CA GLN A 168 -7.54 1.85 -15.07
C GLN A 168 -6.21 2.26 -15.71
N LEU A 169 -5.42 1.32 -16.20
CA LEU A 169 -4.14 1.58 -16.84
C LEU A 169 -4.27 1.65 -18.36
N ARG A 170 -5.46 1.41 -18.92
CA ARG A 170 -5.65 1.49 -20.36
C ARG A 170 -5.69 2.93 -20.84
N VAL A 171 -5.24 3.13 -22.09
CA VAL A 171 -5.10 4.46 -22.72
C VAL A 171 -6.42 5.24 -22.76
N GLU A 172 -7.56 4.57 -22.93
CA GLU A 172 -8.89 5.19 -22.95
C GLU A 172 -9.30 5.75 -21.59
N ASN A 173 -8.73 5.20 -20.51
CA ASN A 173 -9.00 5.53 -19.13
C ASN A 173 -7.87 6.38 -18.52
N TYR A 174 -6.94 6.85 -19.35
CA TYR A 174 -5.83 7.67 -18.90
C TYR A 174 -6.32 9.08 -18.55
N HIS A 175 -6.30 9.41 -17.26
CA HIS A 175 -6.71 10.71 -16.73
C HIS A 175 -5.55 11.45 -16.07
N SER A 176 -4.31 11.03 -16.32
CA SER A 176 -3.11 11.58 -15.69
C SER A 176 -3.16 11.49 -14.17
N LEU A 177 -3.78 10.45 -13.60
CA LEU A 177 -3.78 10.23 -12.15
C LEU A 177 -2.35 9.95 -11.66
N PRO A 178 -1.96 10.36 -10.44
CA PRO A 178 -0.67 9.99 -9.85
C PRO A 178 -0.32 8.50 -10.02
N ALA A 179 -1.23 7.58 -9.69
CA ALA A 179 -1.04 6.14 -9.87
C ALA A 179 -0.70 5.73 -11.32
N GLN A 180 -1.32 6.39 -12.32
CA GLN A 180 -1.04 6.16 -13.74
C GLN A 180 0.31 6.74 -14.14
N ARG A 181 0.63 7.95 -13.69
CA ARG A 181 1.92 8.61 -13.96
C ARG A 181 3.08 7.82 -13.37
N GLY A 182 2.97 7.41 -12.10
CA GLY A 182 4.00 6.58 -11.47
C GLY A 182 4.18 5.24 -12.16
N GLN A 183 3.11 4.67 -12.74
CA GLN A 183 3.18 3.38 -13.45
C GLN A 183 3.93 3.56 -14.76
N PHE A 184 3.61 4.64 -15.46
CA PHE A 184 4.28 5.02 -16.67
C PHE A 184 5.78 5.26 -16.41
N GLU A 185 6.15 6.07 -15.42
CA GLU A 185 7.58 6.29 -15.11
C GLU A 185 8.33 4.99 -14.82
N HIS A 186 7.72 4.07 -14.07
CA HIS A 186 8.32 2.75 -13.83
C HIS A 186 8.48 1.94 -15.12
N MET A 187 7.48 1.94 -16.00
CA MET A 187 7.59 1.29 -17.31
C MET A 187 8.72 1.93 -18.15
N LYS A 188 8.88 3.26 -18.15
CA LYS A 188 10.02 3.90 -18.85
C LYS A 188 11.36 3.45 -18.30
N GLN A 189 11.50 3.32 -16.98
CA GLN A 189 12.73 2.85 -16.35
C GLN A 189 13.07 1.44 -16.83
N ILE A 190 12.09 0.53 -16.86
CA ILE A 190 12.27 -0.83 -17.40
C ILE A 190 12.68 -0.80 -18.88
N ALA A 191 11.99 -0.01 -19.70
CA ALA A 191 12.35 0.13 -21.12
C ALA A 191 13.77 0.67 -21.34
N ALA A 192 14.19 1.62 -20.50
CA ALA A 192 15.54 2.20 -20.57
C ALA A 192 16.64 1.21 -20.14
N MET A 193 16.33 0.26 -19.26
CA MET A 193 17.23 -0.84 -18.89
C MET A 193 17.24 -1.97 -19.95
N GLY A 194 16.17 -2.07 -20.74
CA GLY A 194 16.00 -3.08 -21.76
C GLY A 194 16.88 -2.88 -23.00
N ARG A 195 16.97 -3.93 -23.82
CA ARG A 195 17.70 -3.91 -25.11
C ARG A 195 16.83 -3.50 -26.30
N GLN A 196 15.54 -3.21 -26.09
CA GLN A 196 14.60 -2.88 -27.17
C GLN A 196 14.66 -1.40 -27.54
N SER A 197 14.44 -1.09 -28.81
CA SER A 197 14.36 0.30 -29.26
C SER A 197 13.09 0.98 -28.72
N TRP A 198 13.18 2.29 -28.45
CA TRP A 198 12.02 3.09 -28.03
C TRP A 198 10.84 3.01 -28.99
N LEU A 199 11.11 2.83 -30.29
CA LEU A 199 10.07 2.67 -31.31
C LEU A 199 9.24 1.39 -31.07
N ARG A 200 9.91 0.25 -30.86
CA ARG A 200 9.23 -1.04 -30.61
C ARG A 200 8.51 -1.03 -29.26
N THR A 201 9.12 -0.43 -28.23
CA THR A 201 8.49 -0.25 -26.93
C THR A 201 7.21 0.58 -27.02
N ALA A 202 7.26 1.71 -27.73
CA ALA A 202 6.10 2.58 -27.90
C ALA A 202 4.97 1.92 -28.70
N GLU A 203 5.31 1.19 -29.77
CA GLU A 203 4.35 0.37 -30.53
C GLU A 203 3.69 -0.69 -29.62
N HIS A 204 4.49 -1.49 -28.93
CA HIS A 204 4.00 -2.55 -28.06
C HIS A 204 3.09 -2.01 -26.94
N TRP A 205 3.51 -0.98 -26.21
CA TRP A 205 2.73 -0.48 -25.07
C TRP A 205 1.57 0.43 -25.44
N SER A 206 1.67 1.21 -26.53
CA SER A 206 0.61 2.16 -26.90
C SER A 206 -0.41 1.56 -27.86
N VAL A 207 0.01 0.67 -28.74
CA VAL A 207 -0.84 0.10 -29.80
C VAL A 207 -1.26 -1.32 -29.48
N GLU A 208 -0.31 -2.21 -29.17
CA GLU A 208 -0.61 -3.63 -28.94
C GLU A 208 -1.33 -3.80 -27.58
N LEU A 209 -0.72 -3.35 -26.49
CA LEU A 209 -1.27 -3.48 -25.13
C LEU A 209 -2.21 -2.34 -24.72
N ARG A 210 -2.16 -1.19 -25.41
CA ARG A 210 -3.00 0.00 -25.14
C ARG A 210 -2.91 0.49 -23.68
N LEU A 211 -1.71 0.48 -23.09
CA LEU A 211 -1.43 0.88 -21.71
C LEU A 211 -1.00 2.34 -21.58
N LEU A 212 -0.33 2.89 -22.60
CA LEU A 212 0.21 4.24 -22.55
C LEU A 212 -0.26 5.07 -23.74
N PRO A 213 -0.60 6.36 -23.54
CA PRO A 213 -0.89 7.24 -24.65
C PRO A 213 0.40 7.54 -25.40
N LEU A 214 0.44 7.47 -26.73
CA LEU A 214 1.69 7.61 -27.51
C LEU A 214 2.49 8.89 -27.21
N ARG A 215 1.80 9.99 -26.86
CA ARG A 215 2.42 11.26 -26.39
C ARG A 215 3.34 11.12 -25.16
N ALA A 216 3.20 10.01 -24.44
CA ALA A 216 4.10 9.56 -23.39
C ALA A 216 5.56 9.56 -23.85
N PHE A 217 5.80 9.09 -25.08
CA PHE A 217 7.14 8.86 -25.63
C PHE A 217 7.72 10.07 -26.36
N ARG A 218 7.16 11.27 -26.15
CA ARG A 218 7.55 12.50 -26.87
C ARG A 218 8.99 12.94 -26.61
N THR A 219 9.60 12.47 -25.52
CA THR A 219 10.99 12.77 -25.17
C THR A 219 11.96 11.77 -25.80
N GLU A 220 11.49 10.58 -26.16
CA GLU A 220 12.30 9.50 -26.71
C GLU A 220 12.13 9.33 -28.22
N LEU A 221 11.01 9.78 -28.78
CA LEU A 221 10.64 9.62 -30.19
C LEU A 221 10.34 10.96 -30.85
N SER A 222 10.74 11.09 -32.11
CA SER A 222 10.36 12.23 -32.95
C SER A 222 8.87 12.18 -33.30
N ILE A 223 8.32 13.33 -33.69
CA ILE A 223 6.92 13.45 -34.13
C ILE A 223 6.66 12.52 -35.33
N ASP A 224 7.61 12.39 -36.25
CA ASP A 224 7.44 11.55 -37.44
C ASP A 224 7.48 10.06 -37.11
N GLN A 225 8.33 9.63 -36.18
CA GLN A 225 8.32 8.26 -35.66
C GLN A 225 6.97 7.91 -35.01
N MET A 226 6.44 8.80 -34.17
CA MET A 226 5.12 8.61 -33.55
C MET A 226 4.00 8.58 -34.60
N ARG A 227 4.06 9.43 -35.64
CA ARG A 227 3.11 9.40 -36.76
C ARG A 227 3.18 8.08 -37.52
N GLY A 228 4.39 7.57 -37.78
CA GLY A 228 4.61 6.27 -38.41
C GLY A 228 3.89 5.14 -37.67
N ILE A 229 4.09 5.05 -36.35
CA ILE A 229 3.39 4.07 -35.50
C ILE A 229 1.87 4.13 -35.67
N VAL A 230 1.29 5.34 -35.70
CA VAL A 230 -0.17 5.50 -35.87
C VAL A 230 -0.65 5.05 -37.26
N VAL A 231 0.11 5.35 -38.31
CA VAL A 231 -0.21 4.94 -39.68
C VAL A 231 -0.13 3.42 -39.81
N ASP A 232 0.94 2.81 -39.32
CA ASP A 232 1.14 1.36 -39.36
C ASP A 232 0.08 0.62 -38.55
N ALA A 233 -0.22 1.12 -37.35
CA ALA A 233 -1.29 0.57 -36.51
C ALA A 233 -2.66 0.58 -37.22
N ARG A 234 -2.98 1.65 -37.95
CA ARG A 234 -4.23 1.75 -38.73
C ARG A 234 -4.25 0.77 -39.90
N ARG A 235 -3.10 0.58 -40.56
CA ARG A 235 -2.95 -0.34 -41.70
C ARG A 235 -3.10 -1.80 -41.28
N VAL A 236 -2.51 -2.18 -40.16
CA VAL A 236 -2.54 -3.57 -39.65
C VAL A 236 -3.89 -3.93 -39.01
N LYS A 237 -4.53 -3.01 -38.30
CA LYS A 237 -5.73 -3.33 -37.50
C LYS A 237 -7.07 -3.30 -38.24
N GLY A 238 -7.11 -3.03 -39.55
CA GLY A 238 -8.28 -3.11 -40.46
C GLY A 238 -9.66 -3.49 -39.86
N GLY A 239 -10.21 -2.71 -38.93
CA GLY A 239 -11.54 -2.92 -38.33
C GLY A 239 -11.62 -3.59 -36.94
N LEU A 240 -10.55 -4.14 -36.36
CA LEU A 240 -10.56 -4.76 -35.02
C LEU A 240 -10.16 -3.76 -33.92
N THR A 241 -10.94 -2.70 -33.75
CA THR A 241 -10.90 -1.90 -32.52
C THR A 241 -11.60 -2.66 -31.41
N SER A 242 -10.82 -3.31 -30.54
CA SER A 242 -11.30 -3.75 -29.23
C SER A 242 -12.08 -2.60 -28.58
N THR A 243 -13.39 -2.79 -28.41
CA THR A 243 -14.34 -1.86 -27.80
C THR A 243 -14.17 -1.88 -26.28
N ALA A 244 -12.97 -1.56 -25.81
CA ALA A 244 -12.74 -1.39 -24.39
C ALA A 244 -13.58 -0.20 -23.90
N THR A 245 -14.49 -0.47 -22.97
CA THR A 245 -15.37 0.56 -22.43
C THR A 245 -14.56 1.60 -21.67
N ALA A 246 -14.64 2.86 -22.10
CA ALA A 246 -14.08 3.97 -21.37
C ALA A 246 -14.84 4.12 -20.04
N LEU A 247 -14.09 4.24 -18.95
CA LEU A 247 -14.61 4.53 -17.62
C LEU A 247 -15.03 6.00 -17.56
N SER A 248 -16.15 6.27 -16.90
CA SER A 248 -16.49 7.65 -16.53
C SER A 248 -15.37 8.25 -15.67
N LYS A 249 -15.07 9.54 -15.85
CA LYS A 249 -14.11 10.29 -15.01
C LYS A 249 -14.42 10.20 -13.51
N SER A 250 -15.69 10.04 -13.15
CA SER A 250 -16.17 9.90 -11.77
C SER A 250 -16.25 8.45 -11.28
N SER A 251 -15.82 7.48 -12.09
CA SER A 251 -15.87 6.06 -11.75
C SER A 251 -15.06 5.77 -10.49
N VAL A 252 -15.67 5.02 -9.57
CA VAL A 252 -15.02 4.50 -8.36
C VAL A 252 -13.83 3.60 -8.71
N ALA A 253 -13.86 2.94 -9.87
CA ALA A 253 -12.75 2.11 -10.33
C ALA A 253 -11.45 2.93 -10.53
N LEU A 254 -11.55 4.24 -10.74
CA LEU A 254 -10.40 5.15 -10.88
C LEU A 254 -9.94 5.74 -9.54
N TRP A 255 -10.63 5.47 -8.42
CA TRP A 255 -10.23 5.99 -7.12
C TRP A 255 -8.92 5.34 -6.67
N GLN A 256 -7.88 6.17 -6.59
CA GLN A 256 -6.56 5.73 -6.18
C GLN A 256 -6.54 5.29 -4.72
N SER A 257 -5.54 4.54 -4.31
CA SER A 257 -5.45 3.99 -2.95
C SER A 257 -5.49 5.09 -1.87
N CYS A 258 -4.89 6.25 -2.11
CA CYS A 258 -4.94 7.38 -1.17
C CYS A 258 -6.27 8.20 -1.21
N PHE A 259 -7.18 7.92 -2.15
CA PHE A 259 -8.41 8.71 -2.32
C PHE A 259 -9.30 8.65 -1.08
N GLY A 260 -9.65 9.83 -0.56
CA GLY A 260 -10.51 10.01 0.61
C GLY A 260 -9.86 9.66 1.94
N VAL A 261 -8.55 9.34 1.97
CA VAL A 261 -7.84 9.04 3.23
C VAL A 261 -7.69 10.33 4.03
N PRO A 262 -8.26 10.41 5.25
CA PRO A 262 -8.19 11.63 6.04
C PRO A 262 -6.74 12.07 6.31
N GLY A 263 -6.40 13.30 5.90
CA GLY A 263 -5.10 13.94 6.11
C GLY A 263 -3.97 13.52 5.17
N ALA A 264 -4.25 12.64 4.20
CA ALA A 264 -3.27 12.28 3.19
C ALA A 264 -3.11 13.36 2.11
N GLN A 265 -4.12 14.23 1.92
CA GLN A 265 -4.04 15.33 0.96
C GLN A 265 -2.99 16.37 1.41
N ARG A 266 -2.18 16.84 0.46
CA ARG A 266 -1.11 17.83 0.68
C ARG A 266 -1.17 18.93 -0.37
N GLU A 267 -0.51 20.04 -0.09
CA GLU A 267 -0.32 21.14 -1.05
C GLU A 267 0.77 20.83 -2.09
N CYS A 268 1.55 19.77 -1.89
CA CYS A 268 2.64 19.34 -2.76
C CYS A 268 2.31 18.02 -3.50
N ALA A 269 3.28 17.52 -4.26
CA ALA A 269 3.16 16.23 -4.94
C ALA A 269 2.91 15.09 -3.92
N PRO A 270 2.10 14.07 -4.27
CA PRO A 270 1.45 13.85 -5.56
C PRO A 270 0.11 14.60 -5.74
N CYS A 271 -0.33 15.38 -4.76
CA CYS A 271 -1.67 15.99 -4.72
C CYS A 271 -1.78 17.26 -5.58
N CYS A 272 -0.72 18.07 -5.69
CA CYS A 272 -0.71 19.38 -6.37
C CYS A 272 -1.05 19.38 -7.87
N GLY A 273 -1.24 18.21 -8.48
CA GLY A 273 -1.72 18.05 -9.86
C GLY A 273 -2.57 16.80 -10.01
N CYS A 274 -3.26 16.39 -8.94
CA CYS A 274 -4.14 15.23 -8.95
C CYS A 274 -5.54 15.67 -9.41
N PRO A 275 -6.08 15.13 -10.51
CA PRO A 275 -7.43 15.45 -10.99
C PRO A 275 -8.55 15.14 -9.98
N GLN A 276 -8.27 14.30 -8.99
CA GLN A 276 -9.21 13.88 -7.96
C GLN A 276 -9.09 14.71 -6.67
N ALA A 277 -8.22 15.71 -6.59
CA ALA A 277 -7.90 16.40 -5.33
C ALA A 277 -9.14 16.99 -4.63
N GLU A 278 -10.02 17.65 -5.36
CA GLU A 278 -11.23 18.25 -4.79
C GLU A 278 -12.21 17.19 -4.25
N ALA A 279 -12.52 16.17 -5.04
CA ALA A 279 -13.40 15.08 -4.62
C ALA A 279 -12.79 14.25 -3.47
N CYS A 280 -11.45 14.11 -3.47
CA CYS A 280 -10.70 13.45 -2.40
C CYS A 280 -10.87 14.18 -1.06
N GLY A 281 -10.72 15.52 -1.07
CA GLY A 281 -10.92 16.36 0.12
C GLY A 281 -12.34 16.25 0.68
N LYS A 282 -13.36 16.38 -0.19
CA LYS A 282 -14.77 16.20 0.19
C LYS A 282 -15.04 14.82 0.80
N MET A 283 -14.50 13.75 0.21
CA MET A 283 -14.61 12.40 0.75
C MET A 283 -13.95 12.28 2.13
N ALA A 284 -12.74 12.83 2.29
CA ALA A 284 -12.01 12.82 3.55
C ALA A 284 -12.78 13.55 4.68
N GLU A 285 -13.41 14.69 4.39
CA GLU A 285 -14.27 15.41 5.33
C GLU A 285 -15.48 14.59 5.75
N LEU A 286 -16.16 13.93 4.79
CA LEU A 286 -17.29 13.05 5.08
C LEU A 286 -16.88 11.89 5.99
N VAL A 287 -15.70 11.31 5.75
CA VAL A 287 -15.15 10.24 6.60
C VAL A 287 -14.89 10.77 8.01
N ILE A 288 -14.26 11.93 8.16
CA ILE A 288 -14.00 12.55 9.47
C ILE A 288 -15.32 12.79 10.23
N LYS A 289 -16.33 13.38 9.57
CA LYS A 289 -17.65 13.60 10.17
C LYS A 289 -18.32 12.30 10.61
N ALA A 290 -18.23 11.24 9.80
CA ALA A 290 -18.79 9.94 10.15
C ALA A 290 -18.04 9.29 11.32
N VAL A 291 -16.71 9.41 11.36
CA VAL A 291 -15.91 8.94 12.50
C VAL A 291 -16.30 9.69 13.77
N ALA A 292 -16.35 11.03 13.73
CA ALA A 292 -16.73 11.86 14.86
C ALA A 292 -18.15 11.54 15.38
N ARG A 293 -19.11 11.32 14.48
CA ARG A 293 -20.45 10.88 14.85
C ARG A 293 -20.45 9.53 15.58
N ASP A 294 -19.62 8.60 15.14
CA ASP A 294 -19.63 7.22 15.65
C ASP A 294 -18.79 7.04 16.92
N THR A 295 -17.79 7.89 17.16
CA THR A 295 -16.84 7.76 18.29
C THR A 295 -16.86 8.95 19.26
N GLY A 296 -17.52 10.05 18.90
CA GLY A 296 -17.48 11.32 19.62
C GLY A 296 -16.24 12.17 19.38
N THR A 297 -15.31 11.74 18.50
CA THR A 297 -14.07 12.48 18.19
C THR A 297 -13.58 12.21 16.77
N GLU A 298 -12.97 13.21 16.13
CA GLU A 298 -12.38 13.08 14.80
C GLU A 298 -11.15 12.15 14.75
N ASP A 299 -10.45 11.99 15.88
CA ASP A 299 -9.28 11.10 16.02
C ASP A 299 -9.40 10.22 17.28
N PRO A 300 -10.12 9.08 17.17
CA PRO A 300 -10.33 8.18 18.30
C PRO A 300 -9.04 7.53 18.81
N ILE A 301 -8.06 7.31 17.94
CA ILE A 301 -6.78 6.68 18.33
C ILE A 301 -5.94 7.64 19.16
N LEU A 302 -5.85 8.91 18.75
CA LEU A 302 -5.14 9.93 19.50
C LEU A 302 -5.78 10.17 20.86
N GLU A 303 -7.11 10.24 20.94
CA GLU A 303 -7.78 10.39 22.23
C GLU A 303 -7.61 9.18 23.14
N ALA A 304 -7.68 7.95 22.61
CA ALA A 304 -7.36 6.75 23.39
C ALA A 304 -5.92 6.79 23.92
N LYS A 305 -4.94 7.21 23.11
CA LYS A 305 -3.53 7.37 23.50
C LYS A 305 -3.37 8.43 24.60
N ARG A 306 -4.05 9.57 24.47
CA ARG A 306 -4.06 10.64 25.48
C ARG A 306 -4.70 10.18 26.79
N ALA A 307 -5.84 9.49 26.73
CA ALA A 307 -6.52 8.94 27.90
C ALA A 307 -5.64 7.92 28.65
N ALA A 308 -4.99 7.00 27.93
CA ALA A 308 -4.05 6.05 28.51
C ALA A 308 -2.83 6.76 29.14
N GLY A 309 -2.33 7.81 28.49
CA GLY A 309 -1.29 8.69 29.03
C GLY A 309 -1.71 9.32 30.36
N ARG A 310 -2.87 9.99 30.41
CA ARG A 310 -3.45 10.59 31.62
C ARG A 310 -3.59 9.56 32.75
N ALA A 311 -4.09 8.36 32.44
CA ALA A 311 -4.24 7.28 33.42
C ALA A 311 -2.89 6.82 34.00
N ARG A 312 -1.86 6.66 33.16
CA ARG A 312 -0.51 6.31 33.62
C ARG A 312 0.10 7.39 34.51
N THR A 313 0.00 8.66 34.13
CA THR A 313 0.48 9.78 34.94
C THR A 313 -0.25 9.85 36.28
N ARG A 314 -1.58 9.66 36.30
CA ARG A 314 -2.37 9.60 37.54
C ARG A 314 -1.89 8.49 38.46
N LYS A 315 -1.70 7.26 37.94
CA LYS A 315 -1.19 6.11 38.72
C LYS A 315 0.22 6.38 39.25
N SER A 316 1.10 6.97 38.45
CA SER A 316 2.45 7.34 38.88
C SER A 316 2.43 8.36 40.01
N ARG A 317 1.64 9.44 39.89
CA ARG A 317 1.48 10.45 40.96
C ARG A 317 0.89 9.86 42.24
N GLN A 318 -0.10 8.96 42.13
CA GLN A 318 -0.67 8.27 43.29
C GLN A 318 0.38 7.40 44.01
N LYS A 319 1.20 6.65 43.26
CA LYS A 319 2.30 5.86 43.83
C LYS A 319 3.36 6.74 44.51
N ALA A 320 3.74 7.85 43.88
CA ALA A 320 4.69 8.81 44.46
C ALA A 320 4.15 9.43 45.75
N LYS A 321 2.86 9.82 45.78
CA LYS A 321 2.22 10.35 46.99
C LYS A 321 2.14 9.30 48.10
N ALA A 322 1.83 8.04 47.78
CA ALA A 322 1.80 6.95 48.76
C ALA A 322 3.20 6.62 49.31
N ALA A 323 4.23 6.59 48.45
CA ALA A 323 5.61 6.39 48.88
C ALA A 323 6.14 7.56 49.72
N GLY A 324 5.79 8.80 49.35
CA GLY A 324 6.10 9.99 50.13
C GLY A 324 5.40 9.99 51.49
N ALA A 325 4.14 9.55 51.57
CA ALA A 325 3.42 9.41 52.83
C ALA A 325 4.05 8.34 53.75
N LEU A 326 4.47 7.20 53.19
CA LEU A 326 5.18 6.14 53.91
C LEU A 326 6.54 6.59 54.46
N SER A 327 7.27 7.41 53.69
CA SER A 327 8.55 8.01 54.12
C SER A 327 8.39 9.01 55.26
N ILE A 328 7.28 9.76 55.30
CA ILE A 328 6.99 10.73 56.38
C ILE A 328 6.59 10.00 57.66
N THR A 329 5.82 8.91 57.57
CA THR A 329 5.46 8.10 58.74
C THR A 329 6.64 7.33 59.33
N ALA A 330 7.61 6.89 58.52
CA ALA A 330 8.81 6.22 59.02
C ALA A 330 9.74 7.19 59.77
N GLY A 331 9.92 8.42 59.29
CA GLY A 331 10.73 9.44 59.98
C GLY A 331 10.11 9.99 61.27
N ALA A 332 8.80 9.79 61.48
CA ALA A 332 8.11 10.19 62.71
C ALA A 332 8.17 9.11 63.82
N GLN A 333 8.66 7.90 63.52
CA GLN A 333 8.85 6.83 64.52
C GLN A 333 10.30 6.75 65.05
N GLU A 334 11.22 7.54 64.51
CA GLU A 334 12.63 7.62 64.94
C GLU A 334 12.93 8.88 65.80
N LEU A 335 11.91 9.67 66.14
CA LEU A 335 11.94 10.75 67.15
C LEU A 335 11.10 10.33 68.35
#